data_AF-A0A7X6UI23-F1
#
_entry.id   AF-A0A7X6UI23-F1
#
_cell.length_a   1.000
_cell.length_b   1.000
_cell.length_c   1.000
_cell.angle_alpha   90.00
_cell.angle_beta   90.00
_cell.angle_gamma   90.00
#
_symmetry.space_group_name_H-M   'P 1'
#
loop_
_entity.id
_entity.type
_entity.pdbx_description
1 polymer ?
#
loop_
_entity_poly.entity_id
_entity_poly.type
_entity_poly.pdbx_seq_one_letter_code
_entity_poly.pdbx_strand_id
1 'polypeptide(L)'
;MKEFMKHFPKRIGKEIEKFALDEVFYHGRYIFTTREGNQQYGYCTYCRKTFKTAGLKHKKDEICPQCGSTCEVHHAGRGRNYMVDDAYFVYYSKSVIDPEVVIARGFLAVRDHRGDYRQVKTEILETARYLFKKGESALFTRWGYYSCAGSFNYGKNWERRSRIFSMFNQQYVQNKRFQYESINNVMQAIKGTPFEHCTIDQYSRYNQCFAVFLGLYSKYPCIEYLTKLGFKGLVHDKLFGFPTYSSINWRGKSLQSVLKLTSKDLKEIKETGYELTPFALRVYQISKKDGSNYSFKEIDDLISSSFIQPHVITLLKKLNIQLKRIIRYSGKQLELDKTRERPCYYSNHMIFHDYEDYIADCRRLNLDLTKESVLFPKDLHKAHQNTIKQIKIKGNKLLNAKIKQIAKEIDVKYAFQKYGLFIRAAASIKELINEGKALNHCVGVYADWYASGKMSLLFIRENASPDVPYFTVEIKNNVIIQSRGKNNCAPDKKVEKFLKAFTEAKLSAPKKTKIKIPA
;
A
#
# COMPACT_ATOMS: atom_id res chain seq x y z
N MET A 1 -26.27 -20.47 1.31
CA MET A 1 -26.86 -19.35 0.54
C MET A 1 -28.38 -19.29 0.67
N LYS A 2 -29.11 -20.38 0.39
CA LYS A 2 -30.59 -20.39 0.47
C LYS A 2 -31.14 -19.93 1.82
N GLU A 3 -30.56 -20.39 2.92
CA GLU A 3 -30.95 -20.01 4.29
C GLU A 3 -30.73 -18.52 4.58
N PHE A 4 -29.53 -18.00 4.30
CA PHE A 4 -29.21 -16.56 4.41
C PHE A 4 -30.22 -15.67 3.67
N MET A 5 -30.61 -16.05 2.46
CA MET A 5 -31.52 -15.23 1.64
C MET A 5 -32.94 -15.15 2.21
N LYS A 6 -33.34 -16.06 3.12
CA LYS A 6 -34.66 -16.03 3.79
C LYS A 6 -34.81 -14.84 4.73
N HIS A 7 -33.72 -14.28 5.24
CA HIS A 7 -33.75 -13.12 6.14
C HIS A 7 -34.17 -11.82 5.44
N PHE A 8 -34.10 -11.77 4.10
CA PHE A 8 -34.32 -10.56 3.32
C PHE A 8 -35.73 -10.54 2.71
N PRO A 9 -36.40 -9.38 2.67
CA PRO A 9 -37.64 -9.23 1.92
C PRO A 9 -37.44 -9.57 0.43
N LYS A 10 -38.44 -10.22 -0.17
CA LYS A 10 -38.39 -10.63 -1.60
C LYS A 10 -38.51 -9.45 -2.57
N ARG A 11 -39.06 -8.32 -2.11
CA ARG A 11 -39.30 -7.11 -2.91
C ARG A 11 -38.72 -5.89 -2.19
N ILE A 12 -38.48 -4.83 -2.95
CA ILE A 12 -38.19 -3.50 -2.41
C ILE A 12 -39.51 -2.96 -1.86
N GLY A 13 -39.52 -2.56 -0.60
CA GLY A 13 -40.71 -2.02 0.05
C GLY A 13 -40.87 -0.52 -0.21
N LYS A 14 -42.09 -0.01 -0.06
CA LYS A 14 -42.43 1.41 -0.26
C LYS A 14 -41.64 2.33 0.68
N GLU A 15 -41.25 1.82 1.85
CA GLU A 15 -40.42 2.52 2.81
C GLU A 15 -39.02 2.85 2.26
N ILE A 16 -38.44 1.97 1.43
CA ILE A 16 -37.14 2.23 0.78
C ILE A 16 -37.29 3.23 -0.37
N GLU A 17 -38.35 3.11 -1.16
CA GLU A 17 -38.64 4.07 -2.23
C GLU A 17 -38.83 5.48 -1.65
N LYS A 18 -39.57 5.57 -0.54
CA LYS A 18 -39.76 6.80 0.21
C LYS A 18 -38.44 7.30 0.78
N PHE A 19 -37.65 6.46 1.44
CA PHE A 19 -36.32 6.83 1.96
C PHE A 19 -35.39 7.36 0.86
N ALA A 20 -35.39 6.72 -0.32
CA ALA A 20 -34.62 7.19 -1.45
C ALA A 20 -35.07 8.60 -1.90
N LEU A 21 -36.37 8.86 -2.00
CA LEU A 21 -36.90 10.16 -2.41
C LEU A 21 -36.72 11.25 -1.33
N ASP A 22 -36.96 10.90 -0.08
CA ASP A 22 -37.10 11.82 1.05
C ASP A 22 -35.74 12.20 1.67
N GLU A 23 -34.78 11.28 1.67
CA GLU A 23 -33.46 11.48 2.28
C GLU A 23 -32.34 11.45 1.23
N VAL A 24 -32.24 10.38 0.43
CA VAL A 24 -31.09 10.15 -0.47
C VAL A 24 -31.01 11.19 -1.60
N PHE A 25 -32.14 11.45 -2.27
CA PHE A 25 -32.23 12.44 -3.35
C PHE A 25 -32.67 13.82 -2.85
N TYR A 26 -32.44 14.17 -1.57
CA TYR A 26 -32.83 15.48 -1.03
C TYR A 26 -32.24 16.64 -1.86
N HIS A 27 -30.95 16.56 -2.19
CA HIS A 27 -30.25 17.54 -3.04
C HIS A 27 -30.44 17.30 -4.55
N GLY A 28 -31.20 16.27 -4.95
CA GLY A 28 -31.59 15.93 -6.33
C GLY A 28 -33.04 16.31 -6.64
N ARG A 29 -33.54 17.36 -6.00
CA ARG A 29 -34.92 17.88 -6.18
C ARG A 29 -34.86 19.15 -7.00
N TYR A 30 -35.79 19.25 -7.95
CA TYR A 30 -35.75 20.30 -8.96
C TYR A 30 -37.10 21.01 -9.10
N ILE A 31 -37.04 22.29 -9.44
CA ILE A 31 -38.19 23.04 -9.99
C ILE A 31 -37.91 23.33 -11.46
N PHE A 32 -38.62 22.66 -12.36
CA PHE A 32 -38.56 22.96 -13.78
C PHE A 32 -39.49 24.12 -14.13
N THR A 33 -38.95 25.13 -14.81
CA THR A 33 -39.68 26.35 -15.14
C THR A 33 -39.99 26.44 -16.63
N THR A 34 -41.24 26.77 -16.95
CA THR A 34 -41.76 27.07 -18.30
C THR A 34 -42.37 28.47 -18.31
N ARG A 35 -42.51 29.08 -19.48
CA ARG A 35 -43.18 30.38 -19.65
C ARG A 35 -44.31 30.27 -20.67
N GLU A 36 -45.43 30.91 -20.35
CA GLU A 36 -46.54 31.16 -21.28
C GLU A 36 -46.79 32.67 -21.23
N GLY A 37 -46.45 33.38 -22.32
CA GLY A 37 -46.38 34.85 -22.31
C GLY A 37 -45.43 35.38 -21.22
N ASN A 38 -45.90 36.34 -20.43
CA ASN A 38 -45.14 36.95 -19.32
C ASN A 38 -45.16 36.11 -18.04
N GLN A 39 -46.02 35.08 -17.94
CA GLN A 39 -46.16 34.27 -16.74
C GLN A 39 -45.18 33.08 -16.76
N GLN A 40 -44.38 32.92 -15.70
CA GLN A 40 -43.56 31.73 -15.49
C GLN A 40 -44.25 30.74 -14.54
N TYR A 41 -44.25 29.47 -14.91
CA TYR A 41 -44.73 28.35 -14.09
C TYR A 41 -43.57 27.50 -13.62
N GLY A 42 -43.67 26.94 -12.41
CA GLY A 42 -42.72 25.99 -11.85
C GLY A 42 -43.39 24.63 -11.63
N TYR A 43 -42.69 23.55 -11.98
CA TYR A 43 -43.06 22.16 -11.71
C TYR A 43 -42.04 21.55 -10.74
N CYS A 44 -42.49 21.14 -9.56
CA CYS A 44 -41.60 20.52 -8.56
C CYS A 44 -41.48 19.01 -8.78
N THR A 45 -40.26 18.49 -8.91
CA THR A 45 -40.01 17.05 -9.11
C THR A 45 -40.21 16.20 -7.85
N TYR A 46 -40.39 16.83 -6.69
CA TYR A 46 -40.66 16.14 -5.43
C TYR A 46 -42.17 15.95 -5.21
N CYS A 47 -42.95 17.03 -5.12
CA CYS A 47 -44.40 16.93 -4.90
C CYS A 47 -45.23 16.79 -6.18
N ARG A 48 -44.60 16.93 -7.36
CA ARG A 48 -45.23 16.78 -8.69
C ARG A 48 -46.34 17.77 -9.00
N LYS A 49 -46.40 18.89 -8.27
CA LYS A 49 -47.37 19.97 -8.49
C LYS A 49 -46.76 21.09 -9.33
N THR A 50 -47.61 21.71 -10.14
CA THR A 50 -47.30 22.93 -10.89
C THR A 50 -47.85 24.14 -10.16
N PHE A 51 -47.13 25.26 -10.17
CA PHE A 51 -47.54 26.51 -9.54
C PHE A 51 -47.06 27.73 -10.34
N LYS A 52 -47.74 28.87 -10.16
CA LYS A 52 -47.33 30.16 -10.72
C LYS A 52 -46.15 30.72 -9.92
N THR A 53 -45.21 31.37 -10.61
CA THR A 53 -44.00 31.94 -9.99
C THR A 53 -43.82 33.40 -10.39
N ALA A 54 -43.14 34.18 -9.57
CA ALA A 54 -42.79 35.57 -9.86
C ALA A 54 -41.50 35.73 -10.71
N GLY A 55 -40.93 34.62 -11.21
CA GLY A 55 -39.67 34.63 -11.96
C GLY A 55 -38.51 34.01 -11.18
N LEU A 56 -38.49 32.69 -11.06
CA LEU A 56 -37.39 31.94 -10.49
C LEU A 56 -36.17 31.94 -11.42
N LYS A 57 -34.99 32.14 -10.83
CA LYS A 57 -33.70 32.20 -11.53
C LYS A 57 -33.12 30.79 -11.70
N HIS A 58 -32.52 30.52 -12.86
CA HIS A 58 -31.85 29.25 -13.12
C HIS A 58 -30.67 28.97 -12.17
N LYS A 59 -30.49 27.71 -11.77
CA LYS A 59 -29.43 27.22 -10.86
C LYS A 59 -29.44 27.94 -9.50
N LYS A 60 -30.61 28.34 -9.04
CA LYS A 60 -30.83 28.83 -7.68
C LYS A 60 -31.67 27.82 -6.91
N ASP A 61 -31.34 27.66 -5.64
CA ASP A 61 -32.15 26.89 -4.71
C ASP A 61 -33.35 27.73 -4.27
N GLU A 62 -34.54 27.15 -4.38
CA GLU A 62 -35.80 27.77 -4.03
C GLU A 62 -36.64 26.81 -3.21
N ILE A 63 -37.47 27.35 -2.32
CA ILE A 63 -38.41 26.55 -1.53
C ILE A 63 -39.69 26.38 -2.35
N CYS A 64 -40.08 25.14 -2.59
CA CYS A 64 -41.33 24.87 -3.30
C CYS A 64 -42.53 25.34 -2.44
N PRO A 65 -43.37 26.26 -2.93
CA PRO A 65 -44.51 26.79 -2.16
C PRO A 65 -45.61 25.75 -1.92
N GLN A 66 -45.57 24.61 -2.64
CA GLN A 66 -46.59 23.56 -2.55
C GLN A 66 -46.27 22.47 -1.50
N CYS A 67 -44.99 22.26 -1.18
CA CYS A 67 -44.57 21.18 -0.29
C CYS A 67 -43.44 21.56 0.68
N GLY A 68 -42.90 22.76 0.60
CA GLY A 68 -41.82 23.23 1.46
C GLY A 68 -40.44 22.64 1.16
N SER A 69 -40.29 21.77 0.13
CA SER A 69 -38.99 21.20 -0.20
C SER A 69 -38.09 22.23 -0.87
N THR A 70 -36.85 22.34 -0.41
CA THR A 70 -35.76 22.98 -1.16
C THR A 70 -35.53 22.24 -2.47
N CYS A 71 -35.45 22.98 -3.57
CA CYS A 71 -35.27 22.46 -4.92
C CYS A 71 -34.39 23.40 -5.75
N GLU A 72 -33.49 22.85 -6.58
CA GLU A 72 -32.72 23.64 -7.53
C GLU A 72 -33.56 23.96 -8.78
N VAL A 73 -33.56 25.21 -9.22
CA VAL A 73 -34.37 25.67 -10.35
C VAL A 73 -33.69 25.39 -11.70
N HIS A 74 -34.41 24.71 -12.59
CA HIS A 74 -34.00 24.45 -13.97
C HIS A 74 -34.97 25.08 -14.97
N HIS A 75 -34.46 25.68 -16.04
CA HIS A 75 -35.32 26.14 -17.13
C HIS A 75 -35.59 24.98 -18.09
N ALA A 76 -36.87 24.68 -18.35
CA ALA A 76 -37.28 23.51 -19.15
C ALA A 76 -36.81 23.58 -20.62
N GLY A 77 -36.54 24.77 -21.15
CA GLY A 77 -35.99 24.95 -22.50
C GLY A 77 -34.49 24.71 -22.63
N ARG A 78 -33.77 24.41 -21.54
CA ARG A 78 -32.33 24.10 -21.58
C ARG A 78 -32.10 22.59 -21.71
N GLY A 79 -30.96 22.24 -22.32
CA GLY A 79 -30.56 20.85 -22.52
C GLY A 79 -30.39 20.08 -21.21
N ARG A 80 -30.84 18.82 -21.20
CA ARG A 80 -30.82 17.93 -20.03
C ARG A 80 -30.02 16.64 -20.24
N ASN A 81 -29.19 16.58 -21.28
CA ASN A 81 -28.51 15.36 -21.74
C ASN A 81 -27.66 14.66 -20.65
N TYR A 82 -27.23 15.40 -19.63
CA TYR A 82 -26.42 14.91 -18.50
C TYR A 82 -27.16 14.96 -17.15
N MET A 83 -28.47 15.23 -17.15
CA MET A 83 -29.25 15.39 -15.92
C MET A 83 -29.76 14.03 -15.43
N VAL A 84 -28.83 13.22 -14.96
CA VAL A 84 -29.09 11.92 -14.34
C VAL A 84 -28.57 11.97 -12.92
N ASP A 85 -29.48 11.87 -11.95
CA ASP A 85 -29.12 11.79 -10.55
C ASP A 85 -28.97 10.33 -10.19
N ASP A 86 -27.75 9.90 -9.91
CA ASP A 86 -27.47 8.56 -9.42
C ASP A 86 -26.99 8.57 -7.97
N ALA A 87 -27.36 7.51 -7.26
CA ALA A 87 -27.07 7.39 -5.86
C ALA A 87 -26.68 5.96 -5.49
N TYR A 88 -25.89 5.83 -4.44
CA TYR A 88 -25.77 4.60 -3.69
C TYR A 88 -26.16 4.84 -2.23
N PHE A 89 -27.00 3.98 -1.67
CA PHE A 89 -27.38 4.07 -0.27
C PHE A 89 -27.54 2.71 0.38
N VAL A 90 -27.46 2.68 1.72
CA VAL A 90 -27.67 1.47 2.52
C VAL A 90 -28.85 1.67 3.44
N TYR A 91 -29.75 0.68 3.47
CA TYR A 91 -30.92 0.65 4.34
C TYR A 91 -30.86 -0.54 5.30
N TYR A 92 -31.00 -0.26 6.58
CA TYR A 92 -30.96 -1.20 7.69
C TYR A 92 -32.37 -1.54 8.16
N SER A 93 -32.59 -2.81 8.50
CA SER A 93 -33.86 -3.31 9.01
C SER A 93 -33.63 -4.61 9.80
N LYS A 94 -34.66 -5.09 10.50
CA LYS A 94 -34.63 -6.42 11.11
C LYS A 94 -34.88 -7.49 10.05
N SER A 95 -34.35 -8.67 10.29
CA SER A 95 -34.62 -9.84 9.45
C SER A 95 -36.10 -10.22 9.50
N VAL A 96 -36.63 -10.69 8.37
CA VAL A 96 -38.06 -11.05 8.26
C VAL A 96 -38.43 -12.36 8.96
N ILE A 97 -37.44 -13.16 9.37
CA ILE A 97 -37.64 -14.47 10.04
C ILE A 97 -37.09 -14.51 11.46
N ASP A 98 -36.34 -13.49 11.87
CA ASP A 98 -35.62 -13.47 13.15
C ASP A 98 -35.43 -12.00 13.56
N PRO A 99 -36.15 -11.52 14.59
CA PRO A 99 -36.10 -10.13 15.02
C PRO A 99 -34.81 -9.75 15.76
N GLU A 100 -33.98 -10.71 16.19
CA GLU A 100 -32.68 -10.43 16.80
C GLU A 100 -31.58 -10.17 15.74
N VAL A 101 -31.83 -10.58 14.51
CA VAL A 101 -30.89 -10.41 13.39
C VAL A 101 -31.12 -9.08 12.69
N VAL A 102 -30.04 -8.31 12.55
CA VAL A 102 -30.04 -7.07 11.78
C VAL A 102 -29.57 -7.38 10.36
N ILE A 103 -30.27 -6.84 9.37
CA ILE A 103 -29.87 -6.90 7.96
C ILE A 103 -29.63 -5.49 7.43
N ALA A 104 -28.77 -5.39 6.41
CA ALA A 104 -28.65 -4.19 5.61
C ALA A 104 -28.70 -4.52 4.13
N ARG A 105 -29.33 -3.66 3.34
CA ARG A 105 -29.43 -3.77 1.89
C ARG A 105 -28.82 -2.54 1.24
N GLY A 106 -27.91 -2.75 0.31
CA GLY A 106 -27.27 -1.68 -0.45
C GLY A 106 -27.90 -1.55 -1.82
N PHE A 107 -28.20 -0.32 -2.23
CA PHE A 107 -28.97 -0.02 -3.42
C PHE A 107 -28.27 1.01 -4.29
N LEU A 108 -28.24 0.74 -5.59
CA LEU A 108 -28.11 1.79 -6.61
C LEU A 108 -29.49 2.37 -6.88
N ALA A 109 -29.60 3.68 -6.96
CA ALA A 109 -30.82 4.34 -7.39
C ALA A 109 -30.54 5.42 -8.41
N VAL A 110 -31.50 5.64 -9.31
CA VAL A 110 -31.38 6.62 -10.39
C VAL A 110 -32.69 7.39 -10.56
N ARG A 111 -32.56 8.70 -10.80
CA ARG A 111 -33.61 9.56 -11.34
C ARG A 111 -33.10 10.18 -12.63
N ASP A 112 -33.67 9.75 -13.75
CA ASP A 112 -33.27 10.18 -15.08
C ASP A 112 -34.16 11.31 -15.60
N HIS A 113 -33.62 12.53 -15.66
CA HIS A 113 -34.34 13.72 -16.12
C HIS A 113 -34.09 14.05 -17.60
N ARG A 114 -33.40 13.18 -18.34
CA ARG A 114 -33.10 13.39 -19.77
C ARG A 114 -34.37 13.39 -20.64
N GLY A 115 -35.33 12.54 -20.29
CA GLY A 115 -36.65 12.44 -20.93
C GLY A 115 -37.65 13.50 -20.45
N ASP A 116 -38.92 13.09 -20.30
CA ASP A 116 -39.95 13.92 -19.72
C ASP A 116 -39.73 14.08 -18.21
N TYR A 117 -39.31 15.29 -17.81
CA TYR A 117 -39.03 15.63 -16.41
C TYR A 117 -40.26 15.55 -15.49
N ARG A 118 -41.48 15.45 -16.06
CA ARG A 118 -42.73 15.25 -15.31
C ARG A 118 -43.04 13.78 -15.01
N GLN A 119 -42.40 12.85 -15.71
CA GLN A 119 -42.63 11.40 -15.59
C GLN A 119 -41.48 10.64 -14.92
N VAL A 120 -40.51 11.37 -14.35
CA VAL A 120 -39.33 10.77 -13.72
C VAL A 120 -39.71 9.89 -12.55
N LYS A 121 -39.23 8.65 -12.58
CA LYS A 121 -39.37 7.66 -11.50
C LYS A 121 -38.03 7.50 -10.79
N THR A 122 -38.10 7.06 -9.53
CA THR A 122 -36.93 6.60 -8.80
C THR A 122 -36.77 5.12 -9.10
N GLU A 123 -35.82 4.77 -9.95
CA GLU A 123 -35.49 3.39 -10.22
C GLU A 123 -34.46 2.91 -9.19
N ILE A 124 -34.65 1.71 -8.64
CA ILE A 124 -33.81 1.18 -7.57
C ILE A 124 -33.37 -0.25 -7.92
N LEU A 125 -32.08 -0.51 -7.75
CA LEU A 125 -31.45 -1.81 -7.90
C LEU A 125 -30.69 -2.18 -6.63
N GLU A 126 -31.12 -3.24 -5.96
CA GLU A 126 -30.38 -3.83 -4.83
C GLU A 126 -29.08 -4.47 -5.33
N THR A 127 -27.91 -4.16 -4.77
CA THR A 127 -26.62 -4.74 -5.18
C THR A 127 -25.84 -5.39 -4.04
N ALA A 128 -26.21 -5.14 -2.78
CA ALA A 128 -25.55 -5.72 -1.61
C ALA A 128 -26.56 -6.16 -0.54
N ARG A 129 -26.24 -7.27 0.14
CA ARG A 129 -27.01 -7.84 1.26
C ARG A 129 -26.07 -8.20 2.40
N TYR A 130 -26.27 -7.57 3.54
CA TYR A 130 -25.55 -7.80 4.77
C TYR A 130 -26.46 -8.47 5.79
N LEU A 131 -25.94 -9.47 6.50
CA LEU A 131 -26.59 -10.08 7.66
C LEU A 131 -25.64 -9.99 8.85
N PHE A 132 -26.18 -9.53 9.97
CA PHE A 132 -25.47 -9.37 11.23
C PHE A 132 -26.18 -10.17 12.32
N LYS A 133 -25.53 -11.25 12.74
CA LYS A 133 -25.91 -12.10 13.86
C LYS A 133 -24.70 -12.30 14.77
N LYS A 134 -24.88 -12.39 16.08
CA LYS A 134 -23.75 -12.64 17.01
C LYS A 134 -23.03 -13.94 16.60
N GLY A 135 -21.72 -13.87 16.41
CA GLY A 135 -20.88 -14.97 15.95
C GLY A 135 -20.96 -15.28 14.45
N GLU A 136 -21.96 -14.78 13.73
CA GLU A 136 -22.18 -15.08 12.32
C GLU A 136 -22.58 -13.82 11.52
N SER A 137 -21.76 -13.44 10.55
CA SER A 137 -22.14 -12.34 9.64
C SER A 137 -21.66 -12.64 8.24
N ALA A 138 -22.43 -12.20 7.25
CA ALA A 138 -22.10 -12.43 5.86
C ALA A 138 -22.57 -11.29 4.96
N LEU A 139 -21.81 -11.13 3.86
CA LEU A 139 -22.08 -10.19 2.79
C LEU A 139 -22.25 -10.96 1.48
N PHE A 140 -23.35 -10.69 0.79
CA PHE A 140 -23.57 -11.09 -0.59
C PHE A 140 -23.67 -9.85 -1.47
N THR A 141 -23.05 -9.90 -2.65
CA THR A 141 -23.10 -8.80 -3.62
C THR A 141 -23.44 -9.31 -5.00
N ARG A 142 -23.93 -8.44 -5.86
CA ARG A 142 -24.04 -8.65 -7.31
C ARG A 142 -23.65 -7.38 -8.04
N TRP A 143 -23.17 -7.50 -9.26
CA TRP A 143 -22.87 -6.33 -10.08
C TRP A 143 -24.16 -5.71 -10.60
N GLY A 144 -24.13 -4.39 -10.80
CA GLY A 144 -25.24 -3.60 -11.31
C GLY A 144 -24.78 -2.23 -11.75
N TYR A 145 -25.34 -1.72 -12.84
CA TYR A 145 -25.12 -0.35 -13.30
C TYR A 145 -26.32 0.16 -14.08
N TYR A 146 -26.46 1.48 -14.15
CA TYR A 146 -27.45 2.13 -15.00
C TYR A 146 -26.79 2.50 -16.33
N SER A 147 -27.37 2.02 -17.44
CA SER A 147 -26.80 2.17 -18.78
C SER A 147 -27.15 3.52 -19.41
N CYS A 148 -26.37 3.93 -20.41
CA CYS A 148 -26.70 5.11 -21.23
C CYS A 148 -28.06 5.00 -21.92
N ALA A 149 -28.54 3.78 -22.17
CA ALA A 149 -29.85 3.45 -22.72
C ALA A 149 -31.03 3.70 -21.75
N GLY A 150 -30.76 4.16 -20.52
CA GLY A 150 -31.83 4.52 -19.58
C GLY A 150 -32.44 3.31 -18.87
N SER A 151 -31.62 2.31 -18.53
CA SER A 151 -32.08 1.11 -17.83
C SER A 151 -30.97 0.44 -17.03
N PHE A 152 -31.36 -0.24 -15.95
CA PHE A 152 -30.45 -1.04 -15.13
C PHE A 152 -30.04 -2.35 -15.83
N ASN A 153 -28.73 -2.62 -15.84
CA ASN A 153 -28.14 -3.89 -16.19
C ASN A 153 -27.49 -4.50 -14.96
N TYR A 154 -27.78 -5.77 -14.66
CA TYR A 154 -27.32 -6.41 -13.43
C TYR A 154 -27.23 -7.93 -13.53
N GLY A 155 -26.34 -8.51 -12.72
CA GLY A 155 -26.22 -9.96 -12.59
C GLY A 155 -27.38 -10.54 -11.78
N LYS A 156 -27.96 -11.66 -12.22
CA LYS A 156 -29.01 -12.35 -11.45
C LYS A 156 -28.46 -13.10 -10.23
N ASN A 157 -27.18 -13.49 -10.29
CA ASN A 157 -26.53 -14.30 -9.28
C ASN A 157 -25.95 -13.45 -8.15
N TRP A 158 -26.09 -13.93 -6.92
CA TRP A 158 -25.49 -13.35 -5.73
C TRP A 158 -24.20 -14.08 -5.37
N GLU A 159 -23.15 -13.31 -5.12
CA GLU A 159 -21.84 -13.83 -4.75
C GLU A 159 -21.57 -13.59 -3.27
N ARG A 160 -21.22 -14.65 -2.53
CA ARG A 160 -20.77 -14.52 -1.14
C ARG A 160 -19.36 -13.93 -1.11
N ARG A 161 -19.17 -12.89 -0.31
CA ARG A 161 -17.85 -12.30 -0.08
C ARG A 161 -17.16 -12.94 1.13
N SER A 162 -15.83 -13.00 1.09
CA SER A 162 -15.00 -13.63 2.14
C SER A 162 -14.95 -12.82 3.43
N ARG A 163 -15.25 -11.51 3.35
CA ARG A 163 -15.27 -10.55 4.46
C ARG A 163 -16.38 -9.53 4.24
N ILE A 164 -16.82 -8.91 5.31
CA ILE A 164 -17.70 -7.75 5.26
C ILE A 164 -16.85 -6.52 4.96
N PHE A 165 -17.28 -5.71 4.00
CA PHE A 165 -16.69 -4.43 3.66
C PHE A 165 -17.79 -3.42 3.31
N SER A 166 -17.45 -2.14 3.39
CA SER A 166 -18.35 -1.07 2.97
C SER A 166 -18.40 -0.99 1.44
N MET A 167 -19.59 -1.06 0.86
CA MET A 167 -19.74 -0.86 -0.59
C MET A 167 -19.36 0.57 -1.03
N PHE A 168 -19.34 1.53 -0.10
CA PHE A 168 -18.91 2.90 -0.38
C PHE A 168 -17.43 3.01 -0.75
N ASN A 169 -16.61 2.01 -0.42
CA ASN A 169 -15.22 1.93 -0.85
C ASN A 169 -15.04 1.39 -2.28
N GLN A 170 -16.13 1.01 -2.95
CA GLN A 170 -16.07 0.51 -4.32
C GLN A 170 -16.06 1.69 -5.31
N GLN A 171 -15.15 1.66 -6.28
CA GLN A 171 -14.96 2.75 -7.23
C GLN A 171 -16.27 3.16 -7.94
N TYR A 172 -17.10 2.18 -8.33
CA TYR A 172 -18.37 2.47 -9.01
C TYR A 172 -19.40 3.18 -8.10
N VAL A 173 -19.28 3.03 -6.78
CA VAL A 173 -20.08 3.74 -5.77
C VAL A 173 -19.50 5.12 -5.49
N GLN A 174 -18.18 5.23 -5.40
CA GLN A 174 -17.50 6.53 -5.18
C GLN A 174 -17.76 7.53 -6.30
N ASN A 175 -17.99 7.03 -7.52
CA ASN A 175 -18.35 7.84 -8.69
C ASN A 175 -19.84 8.22 -8.75
N LYS A 176 -20.65 7.88 -7.74
CA LYS A 176 -22.07 8.25 -7.69
C LYS A 176 -22.22 9.68 -7.20
N ARG A 177 -23.18 10.41 -7.78
CA ARG A 177 -23.50 11.79 -7.41
C ARG A 177 -23.87 11.89 -5.93
N PHE A 178 -24.67 10.94 -5.44
CA PHE A 178 -25.06 10.89 -4.02
C PHE A 178 -24.64 9.56 -3.38
N GLN A 179 -24.12 9.65 -2.16
CA GLN A 179 -23.78 8.49 -1.36
C GLN A 179 -24.35 8.69 0.04
N TYR A 180 -25.27 7.83 0.48
CA TYR A 180 -26.07 8.09 1.67
C TYR A 180 -26.18 6.90 2.61
N GLU A 181 -25.95 7.15 3.89
CA GLU A 181 -26.15 6.20 4.98
C GLU A 181 -26.68 6.95 6.20
N SER A 182 -27.82 6.50 6.76
CA SER A 182 -28.52 7.22 7.83
C SER A 182 -28.28 6.55 9.18
N ILE A 183 -27.66 7.26 10.13
CA ILE A 183 -27.50 6.79 11.50
C ILE A 183 -28.87 6.55 12.17
N ASN A 184 -29.87 7.39 11.88
CA ASN A 184 -31.21 7.21 12.43
C ASN A 184 -31.84 5.89 11.97
N ASN A 185 -31.71 5.54 10.69
CA ASN A 185 -32.17 4.25 10.17
C ASN A 185 -31.43 3.07 10.83
N VAL A 186 -30.12 3.18 11.03
CA VAL A 186 -29.33 2.16 11.77
C VAL A 186 -29.84 2.00 13.20
N MET A 187 -30.01 3.10 13.93
CA MET A 187 -30.46 3.09 15.33
C MET A 187 -31.85 2.48 15.47
N GLN A 188 -32.76 2.76 14.52
CA GLN A 188 -34.07 2.12 14.48
C GLN A 188 -33.99 0.60 14.22
N ALA A 189 -33.10 0.17 13.33
CA ALA A 189 -32.95 -1.24 12.98
C ALA A 189 -32.35 -2.08 14.13
N ILE A 190 -31.41 -1.51 14.91
CA ILE A 190 -30.76 -2.22 16.02
C ILE A 190 -31.59 -2.22 17.32
N LYS A 191 -32.59 -1.34 17.45
CA LYS A 191 -33.42 -1.22 18.65
C LYS A 191 -34.14 -2.53 18.97
N GLY A 192 -34.05 -3.03 20.21
CA GLY A 192 -34.62 -4.30 20.63
C GLY A 192 -33.93 -5.51 20.00
N THR A 193 -32.65 -5.39 19.66
CA THR A 193 -31.81 -6.49 19.16
C THR A 193 -30.54 -6.59 20.03
N PRO A 194 -29.76 -7.68 19.95
CA PRO A 194 -28.45 -7.77 20.59
C PRO A 194 -27.42 -6.71 20.16
N PHE A 195 -27.76 -5.84 19.20
CA PHE A 195 -26.94 -4.73 18.71
C PHE A 195 -27.29 -3.37 19.33
N GLU A 196 -28.36 -3.28 20.13
CA GLU A 196 -28.87 -2.00 20.66
C GLU A 196 -27.81 -1.18 21.42
N HIS A 197 -26.90 -1.86 22.11
CA HIS A 197 -25.87 -1.22 22.93
C HIS A 197 -24.48 -1.22 22.29
N CYS A 198 -24.37 -1.50 20.98
CA CYS A 198 -23.10 -1.70 20.31
C CYS A 198 -22.22 -0.45 20.14
N THR A 199 -22.69 0.73 20.58
CA THR A 199 -21.98 2.03 20.51
C THR A 199 -21.60 2.51 19.11
N ILE A 200 -22.36 2.12 18.08
CA ILE A 200 -22.12 2.48 16.69
C ILE A 200 -22.22 4.00 16.43
N ASP A 201 -23.03 4.70 17.22
CA ASP A 201 -23.24 6.15 17.19
C ASP A 201 -21.95 6.94 17.44
N GLN A 202 -21.04 6.41 18.26
CA GLN A 202 -19.73 7.02 18.53
C GLN A 202 -18.78 7.00 17.33
N TYR A 203 -19.14 6.24 16.29
CA TYR A 203 -18.38 6.12 15.06
C TYR A 203 -19.08 6.80 13.87
N SER A 204 -20.21 7.48 14.09
CA SER A 204 -20.98 8.19 13.05
C SER A 204 -20.19 9.29 12.32
N ARG A 205 -19.21 9.89 12.99
CA ARG A 205 -18.28 10.86 12.37
C ARG A 205 -17.42 10.27 11.26
N TYR A 206 -17.28 8.95 11.25
CA TYR A 206 -16.55 8.23 10.21
C TYR A 206 -17.56 7.75 9.18
N ASN A 207 -17.63 8.48 8.07
CA ASN A 207 -18.61 8.22 7.03
C ASN A 207 -18.62 6.74 6.60
N GLN A 208 -19.83 6.20 6.45
CA GLN A 208 -20.10 5.02 5.61
C GLN A 208 -19.46 3.71 6.10
N CYS A 209 -19.31 3.56 7.42
CA CYS A 209 -18.66 2.41 8.06
C CYS A 209 -19.62 1.49 8.84
N PHE A 210 -20.92 1.78 8.90
CA PHE A 210 -21.83 1.10 9.82
C PHE A 210 -21.96 -0.40 9.57
N ALA A 211 -22.02 -0.83 8.31
CA ALA A 211 -22.04 -2.26 7.97
C ALA A 211 -20.76 -2.98 8.43
N VAL A 212 -19.60 -2.32 8.32
CA VAL A 212 -18.32 -2.86 8.79
C VAL A 212 -18.32 -2.94 10.32
N PHE A 213 -18.84 -1.91 10.99
CA PHE A 213 -18.96 -1.86 12.44
C PHE A 213 -19.84 -2.99 12.99
N LEU A 214 -21.05 -3.18 12.45
CA LEU A 214 -21.95 -4.25 12.87
C LEU A 214 -21.34 -5.63 12.62
N GLY A 215 -20.61 -5.81 11.50
CA GLY A 215 -19.84 -7.03 11.23
C GLY A 215 -18.71 -7.25 12.24
N LEU A 216 -18.02 -6.19 12.66
CA LEU A 216 -16.97 -6.25 13.67
C LEU A 216 -17.55 -6.60 15.05
N TYR A 217 -18.63 -5.93 15.46
CA TYR A 217 -19.32 -6.16 16.73
C TYR A 217 -19.91 -7.57 16.83
N SER A 218 -20.48 -8.07 15.72
CA SER A 218 -20.99 -9.44 15.62
C SER A 218 -19.92 -10.47 15.94
N LYS A 219 -18.69 -10.22 15.48
CA LYS A 219 -17.54 -11.12 15.68
C LYS A 219 -16.83 -10.89 17.01
N TYR A 220 -16.79 -9.66 17.50
CA TYR A 220 -16.05 -9.23 18.67
C TYR A 220 -16.90 -8.30 19.54
N PRO A 221 -17.82 -8.84 20.38
CA PRO A 221 -18.64 -8.03 21.28
C PRO A 221 -17.85 -7.16 22.25
N CYS A 222 -16.57 -7.48 22.47
CA CYS A 222 -15.69 -6.70 23.33
C CYS A 222 -15.50 -5.25 22.90
N ILE A 223 -15.74 -4.92 21.63
CA ILE A 223 -15.60 -3.53 21.17
C ILE A 223 -16.57 -2.59 21.90
N GLU A 224 -17.74 -3.06 22.32
CA GLU A 224 -18.72 -2.23 23.05
C GLU A 224 -18.14 -1.74 24.38
N TYR A 225 -17.64 -2.64 25.24
CA TYR A 225 -17.11 -2.19 26.52
C TYR A 225 -15.76 -1.47 26.36
N LEU A 226 -14.96 -1.79 25.32
CA LEU A 226 -13.76 -1.02 25.00
C LEU A 226 -14.11 0.43 24.69
N THR A 227 -15.13 0.66 23.84
CA THR A 227 -15.63 2.00 23.53
C THR A 227 -16.18 2.68 24.78
N LYS A 228 -17.07 2.02 25.56
CA LYS A 228 -17.65 2.57 26.79
C LYS A 228 -16.61 2.95 27.85
N LEU A 229 -15.46 2.28 27.88
CA LEU A 229 -14.36 2.55 28.81
C LEU A 229 -13.37 3.61 28.31
N GLY A 230 -13.61 4.21 27.14
CA GLY A 230 -12.75 5.26 26.57
C GLY A 230 -11.66 4.76 25.63
N PHE A 231 -11.55 3.45 25.37
CA PHE A 231 -10.53 2.86 24.49
C PHE A 231 -10.96 2.86 23.01
N LYS A 232 -11.62 3.95 22.57
CA LYS A 232 -12.19 4.07 21.22
C LYS A 232 -11.12 4.00 20.11
N GLY A 233 -9.90 4.49 20.37
CA GLY A 233 -8.77 4.43 19.44
C GLY A 233 -8.39 3.00 19.05
N LEU A 234 -8.47 2.05 19.99
CA LEU A 234 -8.21 0.63 19.70
C LEU A 234 -9.23 0.04 18.72
N VAL A 235 -10.50 0.37 18.93
CA VAL A 235 -11.61 -0.09 18.09
C VAL A 235 -11.55 0.58 16.72
N HIS A 236 -11.25 1.88 16.68
CA HIS A 236 -11.03 2.62 15.45
C HIS A 236 -9.98 1.95 14.56
N ASP A 237 -8.80 1.65 15.12
CA ASP A 237 -7.72 1.03 14.35
C ASP A 237 -8.12 -0.34 13.79
N LYS A 238 -8.88 -1.11 14.57
CA LYS A 238 -9.42 -2.38 14.12
C LYS A 238 -10.46 -2.23 13.01
N LEU A 239 -11.34 -1.25 13.13
CA LEU A 239 -12.44 -0.99 12.20
C LEU A 239 -11.93 -0.59 10.81
N PHE A 240 -10.91 0.27 10.76
CA PHE A 240 -10.32 0.77 9.51
C PHE A 240 -9.15 -0.05 8.98
N GLY A 241 -8.82 -1.17 9.63
CA GLY A 241 -7.77 -2.07 9.18
C GLY A 241 -6.35 -1.56 9.44
N PHE A 242 -6.19 -0.59 10.33
CA PHE A 242 -4.88 -0.15 10.81
C PHE A 242 -4.18 -1.27 11.62
N PRO A 243 -2.84 -1.27 11.70
CA PRO A 243 -2.10 -2.28 12.43
C PRO A 243 -2.48 -2.32 13.92
N THR A 244 -2.92 -3.49 14.39
CA THR A 244 -3.22 -3.71 15.82
C THR A 244 -2.11 -4.46 16.56
N TYR A 245 -0.95 -4.67 15.90
CA TYR A 245 0.28 -5.25 16.45
C TYR A 245 0.14 -6.55 17.26
N SER A 246 -0.96 -7.28 17.07
CA SER A 246 -1.36 -8.42 17.91
C SER A 246 -1.36 -8.09 19.42
N SER A 247 -1.60 -6.83 19.79
CA SER A 247 -1.70 -6.40 21.18
C SER A 247 -3.03 -6.77 21.81
N ILE A 248 -4.11 -6.84 21.02
CA ILE A 248 -5.46 -7.07 21.53
C ILE A 248 -5.91 -8.51 21.23
N ASN A 249 -6.36 -9.23 22.26
CA ASN A 249 -7.07 -10.49 22.10
C ASN A 249 -8.57 -10.21 21.93
N TRP A 250 -9.00 -9.97 20.69
CA TRP A 250 -10.39 -9.62 20.36
C TRP A 250 -11.44 -10.67 20.77
N ARG A 251 -11.03 -11.91 21.08
CA ARG A 251 -11.92 -13.00 21.54
C ARG A 251 -11.90 -13.18 23.06
N GLY A 252 -11.22 -12.31 23.81
CA GLY A 252 -11.21 -12.34 25.27
C GLY A 252 -12.60 -12.11 25.86
N LYS A 253 -12.88 -12.75 26.99
CA LYS A 253 -14.16 -12.68 27.71
C LYS A 253 -14.19 -11.62 28.81
N SER A 254 -13.02 -11.14 29.23
CA SER A 254 -12.83 -10.06 30.20
C SER A 254 -11.89 -8.99 29.65
N LEU A 255 -11.99 -7.77 30.16
CA LEU A 255 -11.12 -6.65 29.78
C LEU A 255 -9.63 -7.00 29.95
N GLN A 256 -9.29 -7.66 31.06
CA GLN A 256 -7.92 -8.13 31.35
C GLN A 256 -7.47 -9.15 30.30
N SER A 257 -8.34 -10.08 29.88
CA SER A 257 -7.99 -11.06 28.84
C SER A 257 -7.87 -10.44 27.45
N VAL A 258 -8.63 -9.37 27.17
CA VAL A 258 -8.64 -8.65 25.88
C VAL A 258 -7.39 -7.78 25.73
N LEU A 259 -7.10 -6.94 26.73
CA LEU A 259 -5.97 -6.01 26.68
C LEU A 259 -4.68 -6.60 27.24
N LYS A 260 -4.76 -7.74 27.95
CA LYS A 260 -3.63 -8.37 28.67
C LYS A 260 -3.02 -7.41 29.69
N LEU A 261 -3.90 -6.71 30.40
CA LEU A 261 -3.60 -5.71 31.41
C LEU A 261 -4.21 -6.10 32.75
N THR A 262 -3.57 -5.69 33.84
CA THR A 262 -4.11 -5.83 35.19
C THR A 262 -5.07 -4.69 35.52
N SER A 263 -5.83 -4.81 36.61
CA SER A 263 -6.71 -3.74 37.09
C SER A 263 -5.92 -2.48 37.50
N LYS A 264 -4.69 -2.63 37.98
CA LYS A 264 -3.79 -1.52 38.31
C LYS A 264 -3.41 -0.73 37.05
N ASP A 265 -3.04 -1.44 36.00
CA ASP A 265 -2.65 -0.84 34.71
C ASP A 265 -3.80 -0.03 34.11
N LEU A 266 -5.02 -0.56 34.18
CA LEU A 266 -6.22 0.12 33.70
C LEU A 266 -6.54 1.40 34.49
N LYS A 267 -6.24 1.42 35.79
CA LYS A 267 -6.39 2.61 36.63
C LYS A 267 -5.37 3.68 36.24
N GLU A 268 -4.11 3.28 36.06
CA GLU A 268 -3.02 4.18 35.62
C GLU A 268 -3.35 4.86 34.28
N ILE A 269 -3.83 4.11 33.28
CA ILE A 269 -4.19 4.68 31.96
C ILE A 269 -5.32 5.69 32.07
N LYS A 270 -6.31 5.45 32.95
CA LYS A 270 -7.42 6.38 33.16
C LYS A 270 -6.96 7.65 33.87
N GLU A 271 -6.07 7.54 34.85
CA GLU A 271 -5.53 8.67 35.60
C GLU A 271 -4.65 9.59 34.74
N THR A 272 -3.91 9.03 33.76
CA THR A 272 -3.06 9.82 32.86
C THR A 272 -3.84 10.54 31.75
N GLY A 273 -5.11 10.20 31.52
CA GLY A 273 -5.89 10.72 30.39
C GLY A 273 -5.35 10.29 29.03
N TYR A 274 -4.45 9.30 29.01
CA TYR A 274 -3.74 8.86 27.81
C TYR A 274 -4.66 8.10 26.85
N GLU A 275 -4.70 8.52 25.57
CA GLU A 275 -5.39 7.75 24.54
C GLU A 275 -4.56 6.52 24.14
N LEU A 276 -4.91 5.38 24.72
CA LEU A 276 -4.22 4.12 24.47
C LEU A 276 -4.33 3.69 22.99
N THR A 277 -3.20 3.67 22.30
CA THR A 277 -3.08 3.14 20.93
C THR A 277 -2.70 1.65 20.92
N PRO A 278 -3.01 0.88 19.84
CA PRO A 278 -2.59 -0.52 19.76
C PRO A 278 -1.07 -0.70 19.78
N PHE A 279 -0.31 0.29 19.29
CA PHE A 279 1.15 0.26 19.32
C PHE A 279 1.68 0.47 20.74
N ALA A 280 1.22 1.49 21.45
CA ALA A 280 1.59 1.73 22.85
C ALA A 280 1.26 0.52 23.73
N LEU A 281 0.07 -0.07 23.57
CA LEU A 281 -0.29 -1.31 24.26
C LEU A 281 0.68 -2.45 23.95
N ARG A 282 1.15 -2.56 22.70
CA ARG A 282 2.11 -3.59 22.31
C ARG A 282 3.47 -3.39 23.00
N VAL A 283 3.96 -2.16 23.02
CA VAL A 283 5.25 -1.81 23.67
C VAL A 283 5.15 -2.12 25.16
N TYR A 284 4.03 -1.77 25.80
CA TYR A 284 3.78 -2.05 27.22
C TYR A 284 3.81 -3.54 27.54
N GLN A 285 3.09 -4.34 26.75
CA GLN A 285 3.09 -5.80 26.91
C GLN A 285 4.48 -6.43 26.74
N ILE A 286 5.29 -5.90 25.82
CA ILE A 286 6.69 -6.35 25.65
C ILE A 286 7.50 -5.98 26.89
N SER A 287 7.38 -4.74 27.35
CA SER A 287 8.09 -4.23 28.52
C SER A 287 7.80 -5.03 29.80
N LYS A 288 6.55 -5.43 30.02
CA LYS A 288 6.19 -6.32 31.14
C LYS A 288 6.73 -7.73 30.96
N LYS A 289 6.68 -8.28 29.74
CA LYS A 289 7.15 -9.65 29.46
C LYS A 289 8.67 -9.79 29.62
N ASP A 290 9.45 -8.79 29.22
CA ASP A 290 10.92 -8.86 29.23
C ASP A 290 11.57 -8.27 30.49
N GLY A 291 10.76 -7.83 31.47
CA GLY A 291 11.22 -7.26 32.73
C GLY A 291 11.81 -5.84 32.60
N SER A 292 11.49 -5.12 31.54
CA SER A 292 11.81 -3.68 31.41
C SER A 292 10.87 -2.80 32.25
N ASN A 293 9.61 -3.23 32.44
CA ASN A 293 8.63 -2.67 33.38
C ASN A 293 8.32 -1.16 33.26
N TYR A 294 8.44 -0.57 32.07
CA TYR A 294 8.05 0.81 31.79
C TYR A 294 6.56 1.06 32.12
N SER A 295 6.28 2.25 32.65
CA SER A 295 4.95 2.84 32.82
C SER A 295 4.34 3.25 31.47
N PHE A 296 3.05 3.55 31.43
CA PHE A 296 2.44 4.06 30.20
C PHE A 296 2.97 5.43 29.81
N LYS A 297 3.28 6.29 30.78
CA LYS A 297 3.85 7.61 30.53
C LYS A 297 5.22 7.51 29.86
N GLU A 298 6.12 6.67 30.38
CA GLU A 298 7.45 6.47 29.77
C GLU A 298 7.33 5.89 28.35
N ILE A 299 6.38 4.99 28.12
CA ILE A 299 6.14 4.44 26.78
C ILE A 299 5.61 5.50 25.84
N ASP A 300 4.72 6.36 26.31
CA ASP A 300 4.23 7.46 25.50
C ASP A 300 5.34 8.44 25.15
N ASP A 301 6.19 8.81 26.11
CA ASP A 301 7.36 9.66 25.87
C ASP A 301 8.30 9.03 24.82
N LEU A 302 8.54 7.72 24.92
CA LEU A 302 9.35 6.97 23.94
C LEU A 302 8.71 6.93 22.54
N ILE A 303 7.38 6.86 22.43
CA ILE A 303 6.69 6.83 21.14
C ILE A 303 6.60 8.24 20.55
N SER A 304 6.19 9.22 21.34
CA SER A 304 6.01 10.62 20.94
C SER A 304 7.33 11.29 20.54
N SER A 305 8.44 10.92 21.18
CA SER A 305 9.80 11.33 20.74
C SER A 305 10.32 10.54 19.53
N SER A 306 9.50 9.69 18.92
CA SER A 306 9.86 8.79 17.82
C SER A 306 11.01 7.84 18.14
N PHE A 307 11.30 7.62 19.43
CA PHE A 307 12.34 6.72 19.90
C PHE A 307 11.99 5.27 19.58
N ILE A 308 10.76 4.84 19.88
CA ILE A 308 10.30 3.47 19.60
C ILE A 308 9.33 3.48 18.42
N GLN A 309 9.63 2.67 17.41
CA GLN A 309 8.84 2.50 16.20
C GLN A 309 8.59 1.02 15.89
N PRO A 310 7.65 0.68 14.98
CA PRO A 310 7.32 -0.71 14.67
C PRO A 310 8.51 -1.58 14.24
N HIS A 311 9.48 -1.02 13.52
CA HIS A 311 10.68 -1.75 13.10
C HIS A 311 11.57 -2.13 14.30
N VAL A 312 11.70 -1.26 15.31
CA VAL A 312 12.44 -1.54 16.56
C VAL A 312 11.83 -2.74 17.29
N ILE A 313 10.50 -2.83 17.37
CA ILE A 313 9.82 -3.99 17.95
C ILE A 313 10.10 -5.28 17.19
N THR A 314 10.22 -5.19 15.87
CA THR A 314 10.56 -6.34 15.01
C THR A 314 12.01 -6.79 15.26
N LEU A 315 12.92 -5.83 15.38
CA LEU A 315 14.33 -6.06 15.69
C LEU A 315 14.51 -6.74 17.07
N LEU A 316 13.86 -6.24 18.11
CA LEU A 316 13.87 -6.82 19.46
C LEU A 316 13.50 -8.31 19.45
N LYS A 317 12.44 -8.67 18.71
CA LYS A 317 12.00 -10.07 18.56
C LYS A 317 13.01 -10.92 17.80
N LYS A 318 13.53 -10.41 16.67
CA LYS A 318 14.49 -11.15 15.81
C LYS A 318 15.81 -11.45 16.54
N LEU A 319 16.22 -10.56 17.44
CA LEU A 319 17.49 -10.66 18.16
C LEU A 319 17.34 -11.12 19.61
N ASN A 320 16.11 -11.35 20.09
CA ASN A 320 15.81 -11.69 21.48
C ASN A 320 16.42 -10.69 22.50
N ILE A 321 16.30 -9.40 22.19
CA ILE A 321 16.83 -8.30 23.02
C ILE A 321 15.71 -7.76 23.92
N GLN A 322 16.05 -7.41 25.16
CA GLN A 322 15.14 -6.69 26.08
C GLN A 322 15.01 -5.22 25.67
N LEU A 323 13.80 -4.67 25.74
CA LEU A 323 13.48 -3.29 25.38
C LEU A 323 14.40 -2.28 26.11
N LYS A 324 14.58 -2.42 27.43
CA LYS A 324 15.49 -1.54 28.19
C LYS A 324 16.94 -1.56 27.69
N ARG A 325 17.42 -2.71 27.18
CA ARG A 325 18.80 -2.83 26.69
C ARG A 325 18.98 -2.06 25.39
N ILE A 326 18.04 -2.16 24.45
CA ILE A 326 18.14 -1.45 23.19
C ILE A 326 18.01 0.06 23.37
N ILE A 327 17.12 0.50 24.29
CA ILE A 327 16.94 1.91 24.63
C ILE A 327 18.23 2.47 25.24
N ARG A 328 18.78 1.78 26.24
CA ARG A 328 20.05 2.18 26.87
C ARG A 328 21.21 2.19 25.87
N TYR A 329 21.27 1.22 24.97
CA TYR A 329 22.29 1.16 23.93
C TYR A 329 22.20 2.35 22.98
N SER A 330 20.99 2.65 22.48
CA SER A 330 20.76 3.80 21.61
C SER A 330 21.14 5.12 22.28
N GLY A 331 20.75 5.31 23.55
CA GLY A 331 21.15 6.48 24.33
C GLY A 331 22.67 6.62 24.43
N LYS A 332 23.40 5.53 24.70
CA LYS A 332 24.87 5.54 24.72
C LYS A 332 25.49 5.87 23.36
N GLN A 333 24.92 5.37 22.26
CA GLN A 333 25.40 5.70 20.92
C GLN A 333 25.19 7.18 20.59
N LEU A 334 24.05 7.75 21.00
CA LEU A 334 23.79 9.17 20.83
C LEU A 334 24.76 10.05 21.63
N GLU A 335 25.01 9.70 22.90
CA GLU A 335 26.01 10.42 23.71
C GLU A 335 27.43 10.29 23.14
N LEU A 336 27.81 9.12 22.63
CA LEU A 336 29.10 8.92 21.96
C LEU A 336 29.21 9.72 20.66
N ASP A 337 28.10 9.89 19.93
CA ASP A 337 28.10 10.63 18.67
C ASP A 337 28.29 12.14 18.88
N LYS A 338 27.78 12.68 20.00
CA LYS A 338 28.00 14.08 20.41
C LYS A 338 29.47 14.42 20.65
N THR A 339 30.33 13.44 20.96
CA THR A 339 31.76 13.68 21.18
C THR A 339 32.58 13.67 19.89
N ARG A 340 31.96 13.47 18.73
CA ARG A 340 32.66 13.43 17.44
C ARG A 340 32.79 14.83 16.87
N GLU A 341 33.89 15.07 16.15
CA GLU A 341 34.05 16.28 15.34
C GLU A 341 32.91 16.46 14.32
N ARG A 342 32.39 15.34 13.81
CA ARG A 342 31.25 15.29 12.89
C ARG A 342 30.23 14.26 13.37
N PRO A 343 29.15 14.71 14.03
CA PRO A 343 28.04 13.85 14.43
C PRO A 343 27.45 13.11 13.24
N CYS A 344 27.17 11.82 13.41
CA CYS A 344 26.59 10.93 12.41
C CYS A 344 25.11 10.63 12.68
N TYR A 345 24.62 10.90 13.89
CA TYR A 345 23.27 10.59 14.35
C TYR A 345 22.57 11.83 14.91
N TYR A 346 21.46 12.21 14.29
CA TYR A 346 20.62 13.32 14.76
C TYR A 346 19.38 12.85 15.52
N SER A 347 19.11 11.54 15.54
CA SER A 347 17.97 10.95 16.22
C SER A 347 18.21 9.47 16.53
N ASN A 348 17.46 8.93 17.50
CA ASN A 348 17.47 7.50 17.80
C ASN A 348 17.00 6.65 16.61
N HIS A 349 16.11 7.19 15.77
CA HIS A 349 15.67 6.55 14.53
C HIS A 349 16.84 6.19 13.61
N MET A 350 17.80 7.11 13.42
CA MET A 350 18.99 6.85 12.59
C MET A 350 19.88 5.76 13.19
N ILE A 351 20.01 5.73 14.52
CA ILE A 351 20.78 4.71 15.24
C ILE A 351 20.15 3.33 15.01
N PHE A 352 18.83 3.20 15.08
CA PHE A 352 18.16 1.90 14.86
C PHE A 352 18.29 1.42 13.42
N HIS A 353 18.25 2.31 12.43
CA HIS A 353 18.52 1.96 11.04
C HIS A 353 19.97 1.51 10.82
N ASP A 354 20.96 2.27 11.32
CA ASP A 354 22.37 1.90 11.21
C ASP A 354 22.64 0.56 11.92
N TYR A 355 21.97 0.32 13.05
CA TYR A 355 22.04 -0.92 13.78
C TYR A 355 21.40 -2.10 13.01
N GLU A 356 20.25 -1.91 12.38
CA GLU A 356 19.63 -2.96 11.56
C GLU A 356 20.52 -3.33 10.36
N ASP A 357 21.10 -2.34 9.69
CA ASP A 357 22.05 -2.56 8.58
C ASP A 357 23.33 -3.26 9.06
N TYR A 358 23.91 -2.82 10.17
CA TYR A 358 25.06 -3.48 10.79
C TYR A 358 24.76 -4.95 11.14
N ILE A 359 23.59 -5.25 11.69
CA ILE A 359 23.19 -6.63 12.02
C ILE A 359 23.01 -7.45 10.74
N ALA A 360 22.46 -6.87 9.68
CA ALA A 360 22.35 -7.53 8.37
C ALA A 360 23.74 -7.84 7.79
N ASP A 361 24.67 -6.91 7.91
CA ASP A 361 26.06 -7.07 7.52
C ASP A 361 26.77 -8.16 8.32
N CYS A 362 26.57 -8.20 9.64
CA CYS A 362 27.08 -9.27 10.50
C CYS A 362 26.62 -10.64 10.02
N ARG A 363 25.33 -10.78 9.65
CA ARG A 363 24.80 -12.03 9.07
C ARG A 363 25.48 -12.37 7.74
N ARG A 364 25.68 -11.42 6.83
CA ARG A 364 26.38 -11.64 5.54
C ARG A 364 27.84 -12.06 5.72
N LEU A 365 28.47 -11.59 6.79
CA LEU A 365 29.83 -11.91 7.17
C LEU A 365 29.93 -13.17 8.03
N ASN A 366 28.81 -13.81 8.40
CA ASN A 366 28.74 -14.93 9.34
C ASN A 366 29.38 -14.60 10.72
N LEU A 367 29.21 -13.36 11.19
CA LEU A 367 29.62 -12.97 12.53
C LEU A 367 28.63 -13.52 13.57
N ASP A 368 29.18 -13.94 14.71
CA ASP A 368 28.42 -14.54 15.81
C ASP A 368 27.68 -13.48 16.63
N LEU A 369 26.38 -13.32 16.36
CA LEU A 369 25.49 -12.38 17.05
C LEU A 369 25.15 -12.79 18.49
N THR A 370 25.62 -13.95 18.98
CA THR A 370 25.48 -14.33 20.40
C THR A 370 26.54 -13.64 21.27
N LYS A 371 27.63 -13.15 20.67
CA LYS A 371 28.69 -12.41 21.36
C LYS A 371 28.26 -10.99 21.63
N GLU A 372 28.33 -10.56 22.89
CA GLU A 372 27.91 -9.22 23.33
C GLU A 372 28.64 -8.09 22.57
N SER A 373 29.94 -8.26 22.29
CA SER A 373 30.73 -7.26 21.56
C SER A 373 30.35 -7.14 20.08
N VAL A 374 29.70 -8.15 19.51
CA VAL A 374 29.18 -8.16 18.14
C VAL A 374 27.73 -7.68 18.15
N LEU A 375 26.92 -8.13 19.11
CA LEU A 375 25.52 -7.72 19.23
C LEU A 375 25.40 -6.24 19.60
N PHE A 376 26.27 -5.74 20.48
CA PHE A 376 26.28 -4.35 20.96
C PHE A 376 27.69 -3.77 20.86
N PRO A 377 28.17 -3.45 19.65
CA PRO A 377 29.48 -2.84 19.48
C PRO A 377 29.55 -1.51 20.23
N LYS A 378 30.70 -1.24 20.88
CA LYS A 378 30.90 -0.01 21.67
C LYS A 378 30.63 1.25 20.84
N ASP A 379 31.07 1.25 19.59
CA ASP A 379 30.83 2.29 18.60
C ASP A 379 30.16 1.65 17.38
N LEU A 380 28.85 1.87 17.25
CA LEU A 380 28.03 1.31 16.19
C LEU A 380 28.50 1.76 14.82
N HIS A 381 28.66 3.07 14.64
CA HIS A 381 29.00 3.64 13.33
C HIS A 381 30.33 3.07 12.83
N LYS A 382 31.34 3.03 13.70
CA LYS A 382 32.66 2.47 13.36
C LYS A 382 32.56 0.98 13.03
N ALA A 383 31.77 0.23 13.79
CA ALA A 383 31.54 -1.18 13.52
C ALA A 383 30.86 -1.39 12.16
N HIS A 384 29.82 -0.62 11.84
CA HIS A 384 29.12 -0.68 10.56
C HIS A 384 30.02 -0.29 9.38
N GLN A 385 30.78 0.80 9.49
CA GLN A 385 31.75 1.17 8.46
C GLN A 385 32.81 0.07 8.23
N ASN A 386 33.20 -0.66 9.28
CA ASN A 386 34.11 -1.78 9.16
C ASN A 386 33.46 -3.00 8.49
N THR A 387 32.19 -3.30 8.77
CA THR A 387 31.49 -4.42 8.11
C THR A 387 31.22 -4.12 6.64
N ILE A 388 30.84 -2.89 6.29
CA ILE A 388 30.70 -2.44 4.89
C ILE A 388 32.00 -2.68 4.11
N LYS A 389 33.15 -2.29 4.70
CA LYS A 389 34.48 -2.52 4.11
C LYS A 389 34.76 -4.03 3.94
N GLN A 390 34.48 -4.84 4.94
CA GLN A 390 34.70 -6.29 4.88
C GLN A 390 33.81 -6.97 3.83
N ILE A 391 32.55 -6.57 3.71
CA ILE A 391 31.64 -7.07 2.67
C ILE A 391 32.14 -6.69 1.28
N LYS A 392 32.59 -5.45 1.09
CA LYS A 392 33.22 -5.02 -0.16
C LYS A 392 34.45 -5.86 -0.51
N ILE A 393 35.31 -6.15 0.48
CA ILE A 393 36.49 -7.01 0.30
C ILE A 393 36.08 -8.45 -0.05
N LYS A 394 35.11 -9.03 0.67
CA LYS A 394 34.59 -10.39 0.43
C LYS A 394 33.96 -10.51 -0.96
N GLY A 395 33.14 -9.53 -1.34
CA GLY A 395 32.56 -9.39 -2.67
C GLY A 395 33.64 -9.33 -3.75
N ASN A 396 34.63 -8.47 -3.58
CA ASN A 396 35.76 -8.36 -4.52
C ASN A 396 36.58 -9.66 -4.61
N LYS A 397 36.78 -10.40 -3.51
CA LYS A 397 37.47 -11.69 -3.54
C LYS A 397 36.69 -12.73 -4.36
N LEU A 398 35.38 -12.84 -4.12
CA LEU A 398 34.51 -13.76 -4.88
C LEU A 398 34.47 -13.39 -6.36
N LEU A 399 34.35 -12.10 -6.67
CA LEU A 399 34.34 -11.61 -8.05
C LEU A 399 35.69 -11.82 -8.73
N ASN A 400 36.81 -11.56 -8.04
CA ASN A 400 38.16 -11.83 -8.56
C ASN A 400 38.39 -13.32 -8.83
N ALA A 401 37.85 -14.22 -8.01
CA ALA A 401 37.95 -15.66 -8.26
C ALA A 401 37.21 -16.04 -9.56
N LYS A 402 35.99 -15.52 -9.75
CA LYS A 402 35.22 -15.71 -10.99
C LYS A 402 35.92 -15.09 -12.19
N ILE A 403 36.43 -13.87 -12.06
CA ILE A 403 37.20 -13.19 -13.09
C ILE A 403 38.43 -14.01 -13.46
N LYS A 404 39.17 -14.55 -12.49
CA LYS A 404 40.36 -15.38 -12.76
C LYS A 404 40.00 -16.66 -13.52
N GLN A 405 38.84 -17.26 -13.22
CA GLN A 405 38.37 -18.43 -13.96
C GLN A 405 37.98 -18.04 -15.40
N ILE A 406 37.14 -17.02 -15.55
CA ILE A 406 36.62 -16.64 -16.87
C ILE A 406 37.71 -16.03 -17.75
N ALA A 407 38.68 -15.32 -17.17
CA ALA A 407 39.82 -14.78 -17.88
C ALA A 407 40.63 -15.89 -18.55
N LYS A 408 40.83 -17.04 -17.89
CA LYS A 408 41.48 -18.20 -18.51
C LYS A 408 40.69 -18.73 -19.70
N GLU A 409 39.37 -18.87 -19.56
CA GLU A 409 38.49 -19.35 -20.64
C GLU A 409 38.48 -18.37 -21.83
N ILE A 410 38.45 -17.07 -21.54
CA ILE A 410 38.51 -15.98 -22.52
C ILE A 410 39.87 -15.94 -23.20
N ASP A 411 40.97 -16.13 -22.47
CA ASP A 411 42.32 -16.20 -23.03
C ASP A 411 42.49 -17.41 -23.94
N VAL A 412 42.02 -18.60 -23.54
CA VAL A 412 42.02 -19.78 -24.43
C VAL A 412 41.32 -19.48 -25.75
N LYS A 413 40.20 -18.76 -25.69
CA LYS A 413 39.39 -18.44 -26.87
C LYS A 413 39.98 -17.32 -27.72
N TYR A 414 40.43 -16.23 -27.11
CA TYR A 414 40.74 -14.98 -27.80
C TYR A 414 42.20 -14.55 -27.73
N ALA A 415 43.08 -15.20 -26.96
CA ALA A 415 44.50 -14.84 -26.96
C ALA A 415 45.06 -14.93 -28.39
N PHE A 416 45.65 -13.82 -28.83
CA PHE A 416 46.14 -13.63 -30.18
C PHE A 416 47.27 -12.61 -30.19
N GLN A 417 48.28 -12.84 -31.03
CA GLN A 417 49.45 -11.98 -31.14
C GLN A 417 49.85 -11.82 -32.61
N LYS A 418 50.02 -10.58 -33.05
CA LYS A 418 50.45 -10.23 -34.42
C LYS A 418 50.86 -8.77 -34.48
N TYR A 419 51.71 -8.40 -35.44
CA TYR A 419 52.11 -7.00 -35.71
C TYR A 419 52.68 -6.26 -34.49
N GLY A 420 53.39 -6.97 -33.61
CA GLY A 420 53.96 -6.40 -32.39
C GLY A 420 52.95 -6.14 -31.26
N LEU A 421 51.69 -6.57 -31.41
CA LEU A 421 50.62 -6.43 -30.42
C LEU A 421 50.13 -7.81 -29.97
N PHE A 422 49.61 -7.90 -28.75
CA PHE A 422 48.86 -9.04 -28.27
C PHE A 422 47.59 -8.61 -27.53
N ILE A 423 46.60 -9.49 -27.47
CA ILE A 423 45.35 -9.29 -26.73
C ILE A 423 45.19 -10.36 -25.65
N ARG A 424 44.80 -9.95 -24.45
CA ARG A 424 44.56 -10.84 -23.31
C ARG A 424 43.37 -10.39 -22.47
N ALA A 425 42.80 -11.29 -21.70
CA ALA A 425 41.71 -11.03 -20.78
C ALA A 425 42.16 -10.17 -19.58
N ALA A 426 41.23 -9.41 -19.01
CA ALA A 426 41.44 -8.75 -17.73
C ALA A 426 41.44 -9.78 -16.58
N ALA A 427 42.41 -9.74 -15.68
CA ALA A 427 42.64 -10.78 -14.68
C ALA A 427 42.07 -10.47 -13.28
N SER A 428 41.66 -9.22 -13.01
CA SER A 428 41.02 -8.86 -11.73
C SER A 428 40.24 -7.54 -11.78
N ILE A 429 39.40 -7.30 -10.77
CA ILE A 429 38.76 -5.99 -10.51
C ILE A 429 39.81 -4.89 -10.36
N LYS A 430 40.89 -5.15 -9.61
CA LYS A 430 41.95 -4.14 -9.38
C LYS A 430 42.58 -3.73 -10.70
N GLU A 431 42.80 -4.68 -11.59
CA GLU A 431 43.34 -4.42 -12.91
C GLU A 431 42.35 -3.62 -13.78
N LEU A 432 41.06 -3.99 -13.82
CA LEU A 432 40.02 -3.24 -14.53
C LEU A 432 39.94 -1.77 -14.07
N ILE A 433 40.05 -1.53 -12.76
CA ILE A 433 40.05 -0.18 -12.17
C ILE A 433 41.32 0.58 -12.57
N ASN A 434 42.49 -0.06 -12.46
CA ASN A 434 43.77 0.55 -12.80
C ASN A 434 43.85 0.89 -14.30
N GLU A 435 43.40 -0.02 -15.15
CA GLU A 435 43.33 0.17 -16.60
C GLU A 435 42.45 1.38 -16.94
N GLY A 436 41.24 1.41 -16.39
CA GLY A 436 40.32 2.51 -16.64
C GLY A 436 40.85 3.87 -16.14
N LYS A 437 41.55 3.87 -15.00
CA LYS A 437 42.21 5.08 -14.49
C LYS A 437 43.33 5.56 -15.43
N ALA A 438 44.16 4.64 -15.92
CA ALA A 438 45.29 4.97 -16.80
C ALA A 438 44.84 5.46 -18.19
N LEU A 439 43.77 4.88 -18.73
CA LEU A 439 43.20 5.26 -20.02
C LEU A 439 42.13 6.37 -19.90
N ASN A 440 41.86 6.85 -18.68
CA ASN A 440 40.86 7.88 -18.39
C ASN A 440 39.45 7.54 -18.93
N HIS A 441 39.03 6.27 -18.77
CA HIS A 441 37.67 5.82 -19.06
C HIS A 441 37.24 4.68 -18.13
N CYS A 442 35.96 4.64 -17.74
CA CYS A 442 35.50 3.75 -16.67
C CYS A 442 35.31 2.29 -17.15
N VAL A 443 36.29 1.43 -16.88
CA VAL A 443 36.19 -0.03 -17.18
C VAL A 443 35.74 -0.84 -15.96
N GLY A 444 35.94 -0.32 -14.74
CA GLY A 444 35.61 -1.02 -13.49
C GLY A 444 34.12 -1.28 -13.25
N VAL A 445 33.22 -0.50 -13.87
CA VAL A 445 31.75 -0.66 -13.74
C VAL A 445 31.27 -1.98 -14.37
N TYR A 446 32.03 -2.53 -15.31
CA TYR A 446 31.68 -3.76 -16.03
C TYR A 446 32.11 -5.04 -15.31
N ALA A 447 32.71 -4.94 -14.12
CA ALA A 447 33.28 -6.09 -13.41
C ALA A 447 32.27 -7.21 -13.15
N ASP A 448 31.01 -6.90 -12.81
CA ASP A 448 29.97 -7.91 -12.59
C ASP A 448 29.50 -8.59 -13.88
N TRP A 449 29.39 -7.84 -14.98
CA TRP A 449 29.01 -8.39 -16.29
C TRP A 449 30.12 -9.27 -16.87
N TYR A 450 31.36 -8.84 -16.67
CA TYR A 450 32.54 -9.62 -17.03
C TYR A 450 32.66 -10.90 -16.19
N ALA A 451 32.54 -10.80 -14.86
CA ALA A 451 32.59 -11.96 -13.94
C ALA A 451 31.43 -12.96 -14.13
N SER A 452 30.33 -12.55 -14.77
CA SER A 452 29.19 -13.42 -15.11
C SER A 452 29.22 -13.95 -16.54
N GLY A 453 30.25 -13.63 -17.33
CA GLY A 453 30.40 -14.12 -18.71
C GLY A 453 29.45 -13.47 -19.71
N LYS A 454 28.74 -12.42 -19.33
CA LYS A 454 27.83 -11.68 -20.23
C LYS A 454 28.58 -10.88 -21.29
N MET A 455 29.85 -10.59 -21.04
CA MET A 455 30.79 -9.96 -21.98
C MET A 455 32.21 -10.42 -21.68
N SER A 456 33.10 -10.25 -22.65
CA SER A 456 34.55 -10.41 -22.48
C SER A 456 35.22 -9.04 -22.56
N LEU A 457 35.96 -8.68 -21.51
CA LEU A 457 36.81 -7.50 -21.48
C LEU A 457 38.25 -7.93 -21.67
N LEU A 458 38.86 -7.44 -22.74
CA LEU A 458 40.24 -7.74 -23.12
C LEU A 458 41.06 -6.46 -23.21
N PHE A 459 42.37 -6.59 -23.01
CA PHE A 459 43.35 -5.53 -23.15
C PHE A 459 44.29 -5.87 -24.29
N ILE A 460 44.48 -4.92 -25.21
CA ILE A 460 45.53 -4.96 -26.21
C ILE A 460 46.76 -4.30 -25.60
N ARG A 461 47.93 -4.92 -25.81
CA ARG A 461 49.23 -4.46 -25.33
C ARG A 461 50.24 -4.48 -26.46
N GLU A 462 51.28 -3.67 -26.33
CA GLU A 462 52.47 -3.80 -27.17
C GLU A 462 53.40 -4.87 -26.61
N ASN A 463 54.00 -5.67 -27.48
CA ASN A 463 54.95 -6.71 -27.07
C ASN A 463 56.14 -6.14 -26.28
N ALA A 464 56.60 -4.94 -26.64
CA ALA A 464 57.73 -4.27 -25.99
C ALA A 464 57.38 -3.72 -24.60
N SER A 465 56.09 -3.52 -24.31
CA SER A 465 55.59 -2.87 -23.10
C SER A 465 54.32 -3.56 -22.58
N PRO A 466 54.38 -4.84 -22.18
CA PRO A 466 53.20 -5.65 -21.87
C PRO A 466 52.38 -5.14 -20.67
N ASP A 467 53.00 -4.39 -19.77
CA ASP A 467 52.37 -3.84 -18.56
C ASP A 467 51.79 -2.43 -18.75
N VAL A 468 52.04 -1.78 -19.89
CA VAL A 468 51.58 -0.41 -20.17
C VAL A 468 50.19 -0.44 -20.81
N PRO A 469 49.17 0.23 -20.24
CA PRO A 469 47.83 0.33 -20.83
C PRO A 469 47.85 0.93 -22.23
N TYR A 470 47.18 0.30 -23.19
CA TYR A 470 47.15 0.76 -24.57
C TYR A 470 45.71 0.86 -25.11
N PHE A 471 45.02 -0.27 -25.31
CA PHE A 471 43.61 -0.29 -25.71
C PHE A 471 42.81 -1.35 -24.95
N THR A 472 41.54 -1.06 -24.72
CA THR A 472 40.56 -2.03 -24.22
C THR A 472 39.65 -2.49 -25.36
N VAL A 473 39.14 -3.73 -25.26
CA VAL A 473 38.23 -4.33 -26.23
C VAL A 473 37.10 -5.03 -25.47
N GLU A 474 35.86 -4.74 -25.86
CA GLU A 474 34.68 -5.43 -25.38
C GLU A 474 34.14 -6.36 -26.47
N ILE A 475 33.97 -7.64 -26.14
CA ILE A 475 33.39 -8.65 -27.03
C ILE A 475 32.10 -9.19 -26.41
N LYS A 476 31.05 -9.26 -27.21
CA LYS A 476 29.77 -9.90 -26.86
C LYS A 476 29.32 -10.75 -28.03
N ASN A 477 28.92 -12.00 -27.76
CA ASN A 477 28.46 -12.95 -28.79
C ASN A 477 29.45 -13.11 -29.96
N ASN A 478 30.77 -13.19 -29.69
CA ASN A 478 31.85 -13.22 -30.69
C ASN A 478 31.94 -12.00 -31.61
N VAL A 479 31.33 -10.87 -31.24
CA VAL A 479 31.42 -9.61 -31.98
C VAL A 479 32.12 -8.56 -31.11
N ILE A 480 33.06 -7.83 -31.69
CA ILE A 480 33.68 -6.67 -31.04
C ILE A 480 32.61 -5.56 -30.99
N ILE A 481 32.21 -5.20 -29.77
CA ILE A 481 31.24 -4.12 -29.54
C ILE A 481 31.94 -2.77 -29.52
N GLN A 482 33.13 -2.72 -28.91
CA GLN A 482 33.94 -1.51 -28.88
C GLN A 482 35.42 -1.82 -28.67
N SER A 483 36.27 -0.90 -29.14
CA SER A 483 37.66 -0.79 -28.74
C SER A 483 38.00 0.67 -28.45
N ARG A 484 38.59 0.95 -27.29
CA ARG A 484 38.86 2.32 -26.80
C ARG A 484 40.24 2.41 -26.18
N GLY A 485 40.98 3.46 -26.56
CA GLY A 485 42.25 3.84 -25.97
C GLY A 485 42.10 5.02 -25.01
N LYS A 486 43.21 5.69 -24.70
CA LYS A 486 43.26 6.82 -23.79
C LYS A 486 42.26 7.93 -24.18
N ASN A 487 41.51 8.45 -23.21
CA ASN A 487 40.45 9.44 -23.40
C ASN A 487 39.35 8.98 -24.40
N ASN A 488 39.02 7.69 -24.41
CA ASN A 488 38.03 7.09 -25.33
C ASN A 488 38.37 7.22 -26.82
N CYS A 489 39.64 7.43 -27.18
CA CYS A 489 40.06 7.51 -28.57
C CYS A 489 39.77 6.20 -29.34
N ALA A 490 39.52 6.34 -30.64
CA ALA A 490 39.35 5.20 -31.54
C ALA A 490 40.70 4.50 -31.80
N PRO A 491 40.70 3.21 -32.20
CA PRO A 491 41.89 2.48 -32.64
C PRO A 491 42.68 3.24 -33.72
N ASP A 492 44.01 3.26 -33.60
CA ASP A 492 44.87 3.74 -34.67
C ASP A 492 45.03 2.69 -35.79
N LYS A 493 45.67 3.04 -36.91
CA LYS A 493 45.87 2.13 -38.06
C LYS A 493 46.55 0.80 -37.69
N LYS A 494 47.43 0.79 -36.69
CA LYS A 494 48.14 -0.41 -36.22
C LYS A 494 47.17 -1.31 -35.46
N VAL A 495 46.38 -0.74 -34.56
CA VAL A 495 45.35 -1.45 -33.78
C VAL A 495 44.21 -1.93 -34.67
N GLU A 496 43.75 -1.13 -35.64
CA GLU A 496 42.74 -1.54 -36.62
C GLU A 496 43.19 -2.76 -37.45
N LYS A 497 44.43 -2.72 -37.95
CA LYS A 497 45.04 -3.84 -38.69
C LYS A 497 45.14 -5.09 -37.82
N PHE A 498 45.49 -4.93 -36.55
CA PHE A 498 45.51 -6.02 -35.57
C PHE A 498 44.12 -6.60 -35.29
N LEU A 499 43.13 -5.76 -35.03
CA LEU A 499 41.74 -6.15 -34.75
C LEU A 499 41.11 -6.89 -35.94
N LYS A 500 41.42 -6.48 -37.18
CA LYS A 500 40.99 -7.20 -38.39
C LYS A 500 41.56 -8.62 -38.43
N ALA A 501 42.87 -8.77 -38.23
CA ALA A 501 43.52 -10.08 -38.20
C ALA A 501 43.03 -10.95 -37.04
N PHE A 502 42.75 -10.35 -35.87
CA PHE A 502 42.16 -11.02 -34.73
C PHE A 502 40.74 -11.53 -35.05
N THR A 503 39.90 -10.72 -35.69
CA THR A 503 38.53 -11.09 -36.07
C THR A 503 38.51 -12.26 -37.05
N GLU A 504 39.39 -12.25 -38.05
CA GLU A 504 39.57 -13.35 -39.01
C GLU A 504 40.02 -14.64 -38.31
N ALA A 505 40.95 -14.54 -37.35
CA ALA A 505 41.55 -15.71 -36.71
C ALA A 505 40.70 -16.31 -35.57
N LYS A 506 39.97 -15.48 -34.81
CA LYS A 506 39.34 -15.89 -33.54
C LYS A 506 37.83 -15.71 -33.47
N LEU A 507 37.24 -14.87 -34.31
CA LEU A 507 35.80 -14.56 -34.27
C LEU A 507 35.02 -15.10 -35.46
N SER A 508 35.70 -15.43 -36.57
CA SER A 508 35.08 -15.97 -37.78
C SER A 508 34.80 -17.47 -37.63
N ALA A 509 33.59 -17.94 -38.02
CA ALA A 509 33.23 -19.36 -38.00
C ALA A 509 34.14 -20.19 -38.94
N PRO A 510 34.42 -21.48 -38.65
CA PRO A 510 35.27 -22.30 -39.51
C PRO A 510 34.66 -22.39 -40.91
N LYS A 511 35.46 -22.09 -41.94
CA LYS A 511 35.07 -22.33 -43.34
C LYS A 511 34.78 -23.82 -43.50
N LYS A 512 33.51 -24.17 -43.76
CA LYS A 512 33.13 -25.54 -44.18
C LYS A 512 33.91 -25.89 -45.44
N THR A 513 34.89 -26.78 -45.32
CA THR A 513 35.61 -27.37 -46.44
C THR A 513 34.59 -28.16 -47.27
N LYS A 514 34.24 -27.68 -48.47
CA LYS A 514 33.45 -28.46 -49.43
C LYS A 514 34.33 -29.64 -49.88
N ILE A 515 34.00 -30.84 -49.40
CA ILE A 515 34.56 -32.09 -49.92
C ILE A 515 34.02 -32.24 -51.35
N LYS A 516 34.92 -32.21 -52.35
CA LYS A 516 34.61 -32.65 -53.71
C LYS A 516 34.48 -34.18 -53.68
N ILE A 517 33.32 -34.69 -54.02
CA ILE A 517 33.13 -36.11 -54.33
C ILE A 517 33.50 -36.29 -55.81
N PRO A 518 34.47 -37.16 -56.17
CA PRO A 518 34.81 -37.42 -57.56
C PRO A 518 33.80 -38.35 -58.23
N ALA A 519 33.49 -38.01 -59.50
CA ALA A 519 32.74 -38.71 -60.55
C ALA A 519 31.39 -39.34 -60.17
#